data_AF-A0A522L5L3-F1
#
_entry.id   AF-A0A522L5L3-F1
#
_cell.length_a   1.000
_cell.length_b   1.000
_cell.length_c   1.000
_cell.angle_alpha   90.00
_cell.angle_beta   90.00
_cell.angle_gamma   90.00
#
_symmetry.space_group_name_H-M   'P 1'
#
loop_
_entity.id
_entity.type
_entity.pdbx_description
1 polymer ?
#
loop_
_entity_poly.entity_id
_entity_poly.type
_entity_poly.pdbx_seq_one_letter_code
_entity_poly.pdbx_strand_id
1 'polypeptide(L)' 'FMSMGIYHGREITKISSIGLKGPVAIKVGRSVLVLGHGVANKITVEVE' A
#
# COMPACT_ATOMS: atom_id res chain seq x y z
N PHE A 1 6.64 -8.05 3.86
CA PHE A 1 5.23 -7.76 3.56
C PHE A 1 4.27 -8.47 4.51
N MET A 2 4.36 -9.80 4.71
CA MET A 2 3.49 -10.51 5.66
C MET A 2 3.50 -9.93 7.08
N SER A 3 4.67 -9.57 7.63
CA SER A 3 4.78 -8.91 8.95
C SER A 3 4.13 -7.52 9.02
N MET A 4 3.91 -6.88 7.87
CA MET A 4 3.20 -5.60 7.75
C MET A 4 1.71 -5.79 7.43
N GLY A 5 1.23 -7.03 7.35
CA GLY A 5 -0.14 -7.35 6.97
C GLY A 5 -0.44 -7.27 5.48
N ILE A 6 0.58 -7.15 4.62
CA ILE A 6 0.42 -7.14 3.15
C ILE A 6 0.70 -8.54 2.62
N TYR A 7 -0.32 -9.19 2.05
CA TYR A 7 -0.26 -10.55 1.48
C TYR A 7 -1.39 -10.75 0.47
N HIS A 8 -1.30 -11.81 -0.35
CA HIS A 8 -2.31 -12.11 -1.37
C HIS A 8 -3.71 -12.32 -0.77
N GLY A 9 -4.73 -11.81 -1.44
CA GLY A 9 -6.12 -11.84 -0.96
C GLY A 9 -6.43 -10.85 0.16
N ARG A 10 -5.46 -10.03 0.60
CA ARG A 10 -5.71 -8.97 1.56
C ARG A 10 -6.19 -7.71 0.85
N GLU A 11 -7.38 -7.25 1.24
CA GLU A 11 -7.88 -5.94 0.85
C GLU A 11 -7.06 -4.81 1.51
N ILE A 12 -6.70 -3.81 0.70
CA ILE A 12 -5.98 -2.62 1.13
C ILE A 12 -6.64 -1.37 0.53
N THR A 13 -6.64 -0.28 1.27
CA THR A 13 -7.17 1.01 0.77
C THR A 13 -6.01 1.95 0.48
N LYS A 14 -5.94 2.48 -0.74
CA LYS A 14 -5.03 3.60 -1.02
C LYS A 14 -5.61 4.86 -0.40
N ILE A 15 -4.89 5.47 0.54
CA ILE A 15 -5.29 6.73 1.18
C ILE A 15 -4.82 7.90 0.32
N SER A 16 -3.54 7.93 -0.03
CA SER A 16 -2.95 9.03 -0.80
C SER A 16 -1.63 8.65 -1.46
N SER A 17 -1.18 9.50 -2.38
CA SER A 17 0.17 9.53 -2.93
C SER A 17 0.70 10.95 -2.79
N ILE A 18 1.80 11.12 -2.05
CA ILE A 18 2.29 12.45 -1.66
C ILE A 18 3.36 12.93 -2.65
N GLY A 19 2.97 13.78 -3.61
CA GLY A 19 3.86 14.54 -4.52
C GLY A 19 4.65 13.72 -5.57
N LEU A 20 4.70 14.20 -6.82
CA LEU A 20 5.32 13.50 -7.97
C LEU A 20 4.87 12.04 -8.07
N LYS A 21 5.76 11.10 -7.72
CA LYS A 21 5.48 9.66 -7.65
C LYS A 21 5.32 9.14 -6.21
N GLY A 22 5.74 9.96 -5.25
CA GLY A 22 5.43 9.95 -3.82
C GLY A 22 5.67 8.66 -3.04
N PRO A 23 5.85 8.75 -1.71
CA PRO A 23 5.45 7.65 -0.87
C PRO A 23 3.92 7.45 -0.98
N VAL A 24 3.49 6.19 -1.01
CA VAL A 24 2.10 5.77 -1.10
C VAL A 24 1.62 5.41 0.30
N ALA A 25 0.63 6.14 0.79
CA ALA A 25 -0.03 5.83 2.05
C ALA A 25 -1.18 4.85 1.81
N ILE A 26 -1.17 3.73 2.51
CA ILE A 26 -2.21 2.70 2.44
C ILE A 26 -2.73 2.37 3.84
N LYS A 27 -4.01 2.01 3.90
CA LYS A 27 -4.60 1.36 5.07
C LYS A 27 -4.58 -0.15 4.86
N VAL A 28 -4.06 -0.89 5.85
CA VAL A 28 -4.04 -2.36 5.87
C VAL A 28 -4.54 -2.83 7.22
N GLY A 29 -5.78 -3.33 7.25
CA GLY A 29 -6.45 -3.64 8.52
C GLY A 29 -6.58 -2.41 9.41
N ARG A 30 -5.97 -2.47 10.60
CA ARG A 30 -6.01 -1.36 11.58
C ARG A 30 -4.84 -0.40 11.47
N SER A 31 -3.88 -0.67 10.58
CA SER A 31 -2.65 0.10 10.46
C SER A 31 -2.67 1.00 9.22
N VAL A 32 -2.02 2.15 9.33
CA VAL A 32 -1.69 3.01 8.20
C VAL A 32 -0.19 2.88 7.94
N LEU A 33 0.17 2.55 6.71
CA LEU A 33 1.54 2.36 6.28
C LEU A 33 1.88 3.38 5.19
N VAL A 34 3.09 3.94 5.26
CA VAL A 34 3.64 4.82 4.23
C VAL A 34 4.77 4.06 3.53
N LEU A 35 4.56 3.71 2.27
CA LEU A 35 5.50 2.93 1.47
C LEU A 35 6.24 3.87 0.51
N GLY A 36 7.56 3.76 0.40
CA GLY A 36 8.27 4.44 -0.69
C GLY A 36 7.76 3.96 -2.06
N HIS A 37 7.78 4.83 -3.08
CA HIS A 37 7.28 4.53 -4.42
C HIS A 37 7.77 3.18 -4.98
N GLY A 38 9.08 2.89 -4.85
CA GLY A 38 9.67 1.64 -5.37
C GLY A 38 9.20 0.37 -4.64
N VAL A 39 8.75 0.47 -3.39
CA VAL A 39 8.14 -0.65 -2.64
C VAL A 39 6.69 -0.82 -3.06
N ALA A 40 5.95 0.29 -3.16
CA ALA A 40 4.56 0.28 -3.61
C ALA A 40 4.41 -0.28 -5.03
N ASN A 41 5.35 0.05 -5.94
CA ASN A 41 5.32 -0.41 -7.33
C ASN A 41 5.56 -1.93 -7.52
N LYS A 42 5.90 -2.65 -6.42
CA LYS A 42 6.03 -4.12 -6.41
C LYS A 42 4.77 -4.81 -5.90
N ILE A 43 3.77 -4.07 -5.46
CA ILE A 43 2.51 -4.59 -4.94
C ILE A 43 1.47 -4.44 -6.05
N THR A 44 1.05 -5.57 -6.62
CA THR A 44 -0.03 -5.63 -7.61
C THR A 44 -1.36 -5.84 -6.90
N VAL A 45 -2.38 -5.09 -7.31
CA VAL A 45 -3.74 -5.19 -6.78
C VAL A 45 -4.73 -5.16 -7.94
N GLU A 46 -5.89 -5.72 -7.71
CA GLU A 46 -7.09 -5.50 -8.53
C GLU A 46 -7.84 -4.29 -7.93
N VAL A 47 -8.52 -3.52 -8.79
CA VAL A 47 -9.28 -2.34 -8.39
C VAL A 47 -10.75 -2.64 -8.65
N GLU A 48 -11.60 -2.37 -7.65
CA GLU A 48 -13.06 -2.34 -7.79
C GLU A 48 -13.55 -1.00 -8.36
#